data_AF-A0A2N7B356-F1
#
_entry.id   AF-A0A2N7B356-F1
#
_cell.length_a   1.000
_cell.length_b   1.000
_cell.length_c   1.000
_cell.angle_alpha   90.00
_cell.angle_beta   90.00
_cell.angle_gamma   90.00
#
_symmetry.space_group_name_H-M   'P 1'
#
loop_
_entity.id
_entity.type
_entity.pdbx_description
1 polymer ?
#
loop_
_entity_poly.entity_id
_entity_poly.type
_entity_poly.pdbx_seq_one_letter_code
_entity_poly.pdbx_strand_id
1 'polypeptide(L)'
;MYRTYTFEKTPVFGAEALNAKLDSVAVKKGHFTIQGKALHPFMMSVITDKDYRKTKYFGVFVENKPITVKGDFASLPTVKVTGSATHDLYVNYEKSLSSVRTRLDSLNKIYMKVHEAKDTVQEALLQKSREPLYKEYLKIEQAFVKESSQHGNQCLPAI
;
A
#
# COMPACT_ATOMS: atom_id res chain seq x y z
N MET A 1 25.13 9.70 -10.15
CA MET A 1 25.32 10.62 -9.00
C MET A 1 24.70 9.96 -7.78
N TYR A 2 25.52 9.54 -6.81
CA TYR A 2 25.15 8.64 -5.71
C TYR A 2 24.44 9.38 -4.56
N ARG A 3 23.55 8.70 -3.83
CA ARG A 3 22.94 9.23 -2.59
C ARG A 3 23.05 8.21 -1.44
N THR A 4 23.50 8.71 -0.30
CA THR A 4 23.83 8.04 0.96
C THR A 4 22.78 8.37 2.02
N TYR A 5 22.41 7.47 2.95
CA TYR A 5 21.68 7.85 4.18
C TYR A 5 22.26 7.20 5.44
N THR A 6 21.51 6.88 6.51
CA THR A 6 21.98 6.10 7.70
C THR A 6 20.81 5.34 8.34
N PHE A 7 21.00 4.09 8.79
CA PHE A 7 20.07 3.28 9.64
C PHE A 7 20.92 2.40 10.62
N GLU A 8 20.35 1.93 11.71
CA GLU A 8 21.14 1.24 12.77
C GLU A 8 20.97 -0.29 12.79
N LYS A 9 20.04 -0.87 12.02
CA LYS A 9 19.81 -2.34 12.00
C LYS A 9 19.40 -2.86 10.63
N THR A 10 19.51 -4.18 10.46
CA THR A 10 19.51 -4.87 9.16
C THR A 10 18.11 -5.27 8.65
N PRO A 11 17.52 -4.64 7.61
CA PRO A 11 16.36 -5.17 6.93
C PRO A 11 16.61 -6.40 6.05
N VAL A 12 15.54 -7.16 5.81
CA VAL A 12 15.43 -8.36 4.98
C VAL A 12 14.24 -8.12 4.05
N PHE A 13 14.35 -8.19 2.73
CA PHE A 13 13.25 -7.80 1.84
C PHE A 13 12.37 -9.02 1.55
N GLY A 14 11.04 -8.88 1.36
CA GLY A 14 10.20 -10.03 1.06
C GLY A 14 8.78 -9.66 0.67
N ALA A 15 8.36 -10.00 -0.56
CA ALA A 15 7.01 -9.83 -1.08
C ALA A 15 6.11 -11.05 -0.77
N GLU A 16 4.82 -10.81 -0.54
CA GLU A 16 3.82 -11.83 -0.20
C GLU A 16 3.34 -12.61 -1.44
N ALA A 17 3.71 -13.89 -1.53
CA ALA A 17 2.96 -14.98 -2.17
C ALA A 17 3.64 -16.31 -1.80
N LEU A 18 2.92 -17.41 -1.68
CA LEU A 18 3.42 -18.73 -1.23
C LEU A 18 4.53 -19.39 -2.11
N ASN A 19 5.10 -18.66 -3.08
CA ASN A 19 6.28 -19.00 -3.88
C ASN A 19 7.14 -17.75 -4.18
N ALA A 20 7.05 -16.70 -3.36
CA ALA A 20 7.77 -15.46 -3.59
C ALA A 20 9.28 -15.70 -3.49
N LYS A 21 10.00 -15.35 -4.56
CA LYS A 21 11.46 -15.29 -4.54
C LYS A 21 11.86 -14.24 -3.52
N LEU A 22 12.29 -14.69 -2.35
CA LEU A 22 12.88 -13.83 -1.32
C LEU A 22 14.21 -13.31 -1.88
N ASP A 23 14.28 -12.02 -2.15
CA ASP A 23 15.54 -11.34 -2.38
C ASP A 23 15.99 -10.69 -1.07
N SER A 24 17.29 -10.72 -0.79
CA SER A 24 17.82 -10.22 0.47
C SER A 24 19.09 -9.45 0.24
N VAL A 25 19.24 -8.35 0.96
CA VAL A 25 20.47 -7.55 0.95
C VAL A 25 20.85 -7.24 2.38
N ALA A 26 22.13 -7.41 2.68
CA ALA A 26 22.67 -7.00 3.96
C ALA A 26 22.67 -5.47 4.05
N VAL A 27 22.30 -4.98 5.21
CA VAL A 27 22.27 -3.55 5.47
C VAL A 27 23.51 -3.15 6.24
N LYS A 28 24.19 -2.14 5.72
CA LYS A 28 25.50 -1.71 6.21
C LYS A 28 25.43 -0.27 6.65
N LYS A 29 25.65 -0.03 7.95
CA LYS A 29 25.42 1.30 8.57
C LYS A 29 24.05 1.85 8.19
N GLY A 30 23.12 0.91 8.04
CA GLY A 30 21.79 1.18 7.60
C GLY A 30 21.65 1.74 6.22
N HIS A 31 22.45 1.29 5.26
CA HIS A 31 22.11 1.43 3.86
C HIS A 31 21.85 0.07 3.32
N PHE A 32 20.91 0.03 2.40
CA PHE A 32 20.77 -1.09 1.50
C PHE A 32 20.58 -0.54 0.10
N THR A 33 21.02 -1.33 -0.85
CA THR A 33 20.78 -1.09 -2.27
C THR A 33 20.40 -2.42 -2.89
N ILE A 34 19.24 -2.45 -3.52
CA ILE A 34 18.80 -3.58 -4.33
C ILE A 34 18.82 -3.13 -5.79
N GLN A 35 19.33 -3.99 -6.66
CA GLN A 35 19.34 -3.77 -8.09
C GLN A 35 18.60 -4.93 -8.77
N GLY A 36 17.79 -4.61 -9.76
CA GLY A 36 17.02 -5.59 -10.49
C GLY A 36 16.35 -4.97 -11.70
N LYS A 37 15.62 -5.81 -12.43
CA LYS A 37 14.73 -5.41 -13.52
C LYS A 37 13.34 -5.96 -13.22
N ALA A 38 12.33 -5.13 -13.43
CA ALA A 38 10.93 -5.50 -13.35
C ALA A 38 10.35 -5.56 -14.77
N LEU A 39 9.55 -6.57 -15.09
CA LEU A 39 8.86 -6.63 -16.38
C LEU A 39 7.79 -5.54 -16.49
N HIS A 40 7.08 -5.31 -15.39
CA HIS A 40 6.10 -4.24 -15.20
C HIS A 40 6.18 -3.79 -13.73
N PRO A 41 5.64 -2.62 -13.35
CA PRO A 41 5.55 -2.25 -11.95
C PRO A 41 4.81 -3.30 -11.11
N PHE A 42 5.28 -3.58 -9.90
CA PHE A 42 4.61 -4.48 -8.97
C PHE A 42 4.90 -4.09 -7.52
N MET A 43 4.02 -4.49 -6.59
CA MET A 43 4.25 -4.25 -5.17
C MET A 43 5.19 -5.32 -4.60
N MET A 44 6.24 -4.87 -3.92
CA MET A 44 7.08 -5.68 -3.04
C MET A 44 6.80 -5.30 -1.59
N SER A 45 6.65 -6.31 -0.74
CA SER A 45 6.71 -6.08 0.70
C SER A 45 8.16 -6.01 1.15
N VAL A 46 8.44 -5.08 2.07
CA VAL A 46 9.75 -4.89 2.67
C VAL A 46 9.64 -5.28 4.13
N ILE A 47 10.44 -6.23 4.57
CA ILE A 47 10.44 -6.76 5.94
C ILE A 47 11.79 -6.46 6.61
N THR A 48 11.95 -6.83 7.88
CA THR A 48 13.27 -6.78 8.56
C THR A 48 13.64 -8.08 9.23
N ASP A 49 12.70 -9.02 9.34
CA ASP A 49 12.88 -10.29 10.02
C ASP A 49 12.50 -11.44 9.08
N LYS A 50 13.15 -12.59 9.25
CA LYS A 50 12.80 -13.82 8.55
C LYS A 50 11.49 -14.42 9.07
N ASP A 51 11.09 -14.13 10.31
CA ASP A 51 9.76 -14.54 10.82
C ASP A 51 8.69 -13.51 10.39
N TYR A 52 8.13 -13.74 9.20
CA TYR A 52 7.09 -12.91 8.60
C TYR A 52 5.85 -12.72 9.49
N ARG A 53 5.57 -13.65 10.43
CA ARG A 53 4.40 -13.59 11.32
C ARG A 53 4.55 -12.57 12.44
N LYS A 54 5.77 -12.07 12.69
CA LYS A 54 6.07 -11.10 13.76
C LYS A 54 6.68 -9.80 13.24
N THR A 55 6.89 -9.70 11.92
CA THR A 55 7.62 -8.58 11.33
C THR A 55 6.67 -7.46 10.92
N LYS A 56 7.10 -6.22 11.16
CA LYS A 56 6.49 -5.05 10.54
C LYS A 56 6.89 -5.04 9.06
N TYR A 57 5.94 -4.71 8.19
CA TYR A 57 6.21 -4.59 6.76
C TYR A 57 5.60 -3.32 6.19
N PHE A 58 6.14 -2.86 5.08
CA PHE A 58 5.48 -1.88 4.21
C PHE A 58 5.62 -2.30 2.76
N GLY A 59 4.64 -1.91 1.94
CA GLY A 59 4.66 -2.12 0.50
C GLY A 59 5.43 -1.02 -0.23
N VAL A 60 6.18 -1.40 -1.26
CA VAL A 60 6.83 -0.50 -2.21
C VAL A 60 6.45 -0.95 -3.61
N PHE A 61 5.97 -0.04 -4.47
CA PHE A 61 5.85 -0.37 -5.88
C PHE A 61 7.21 -0.20 -6.55
N VAL A 62 7.78 -1.30 -7.03
CA VAL A 62 9.05 -1.30 -7.74
C VAL A 62 8.81 -1.18 -9.24
N GLU A 63 9.65 -0.39 -9.93
CA GLU A 63 9.64 -0.15 -11.37
C GLU A 63 11.07 0.10 -11.86
N ASN A 64 11.31 0.14 -13.17
CA ASN A 64 12.65 0.28 -13.77
C ASN A 64 13.19 1.72 -13.69
N LYS A 65 13.13 2.33 -12.50
CA LYS A 65 13.61 3.68 -12.18
C LYS A 65 14.26 3.69 -10.79
N PRO A 66 15.11 4.69 -10.49
CA PRO A 66 15.64 4.84 -9.14
C PRO A 66 14.52 5.14 -8.12
N ILE A 67 14.37 4.25 -7.14
CA ILE A 67 13.40 4.39 -6.05
C ILE A 67 14.16 4.61 -4.74
N THR A 68 13.69 5.54 -3.93
CA THR A 68 14.27 5.85 -2.62
C THR A 68 13.26 5.60 -1.53
N VAL A 69 13.67 4.84 -0.51
CA VAL A 69 12.91 4.60 0.71
C VAL A 69 13.64 5.23 1.89
N LYS A 70 12.93 6.03 2.69
CA LYS A 70 13.47 6.69 3.88
C LYS A 70 12.49 6.60 5.03
N GLY A 71 12.96 6.22 6.22
CA GLY A 71 12.14 6.22 7.44
C GLY A 71 12.75 5.32 8.49
N ASP A 72 11.98 5.10 9.56
CA ASP A 72 12.31 4.17 10.63
C ASP A 72 11.42 2.93 10.52
N PHE A 73 12.02 1.75 10.38
CA PHE A 73 11.28 0.48 10.36
C PHE A 73 10.60 0.17 11.69
N ALA A 74 11.09 0.70 12.81
CA ALA A 74 10.40 0.62 14.08
C ALA A 74 9.10 1.46 14.09
N SER A 75 9.01 2.49 13.23
CA SER A 75 7.88 3.40 13.08
C SER A 75 7.46 3.54 11.61
N LEU A 76 6.76 2.53 11.09
CA LEU A 76 6.28 2.48 9.70
C LEU A 76 5.61 3.76 9.18
N PRO A 77 4.81 4.52 9.96
CA PRO A 77 4.21 5.77 9.47
C PRO A 77 5.23 6.83 9.02
N THR A 78 6.50 6.70 9.42
CA THR A 78 7.58 7.60 9.01
C THR A 78 8.21 7.21 7.68
N VAL A 79 7.91 6.01 7.15
CA VAL A 79 8.46 5.51 5.90
C VAL A 79 7.87 6.26 4.72
N LYS A 80 8.76 6.84 3.90
CA LYS A 80 8.46 7.55 2.68
C LYS A 80 9.17 6.87 1.52
N VAL A 81 8.39 6.53 0.51
CA VAL A 81 8.87 6.02 -0.78
C VAL A 81 8.77 7.16 -1.78
N THR A 82 9.79 7.33 -2.61
CA THR A 82 9.85 8.37 -3.64
C THR A 82 10.52 7.81 -4.90
N GLY A 83 10.21 8.40 -6.05
CA GLY A 83 10.77 7.97 -7.34
C GLY A 83 10.04 6.81 -8.01
N SER A 84 8.92 6.35 -7.43
CA SER A 84 8.01 5.38 -8.03
C SER A 84 6.67 6.05 -8.32
N ALA A 85 6.39 6.31 -9.60
CA ALA A 85 5.13 6.96 -9.98
C ALA A 85 3.93 6.07 -9.66
N THR A 86 4.09 4.76 -9.83
CA THR A 86 3.08 3.76 -9.43
C THR A 86 2.81 3.82 -7.92
N HIS A 87 3.85 4.02 -7.08
CA HIS A 87 3.66 4.16 -5.64
C HIS A 87 2.94 5.47 -5.28
N ASP A 88 3.30 6.58 -5.94
CA ASP A 88 2.66 7.88 -5.71
C ASP A 88 1.15 7.83 -6.05
N LEU A 89 0.79 7.19 -7.18
CA LEU A 89 -0.60 6.93 -7.56
C LEU A 89 -1.34 6.12 -6.50
N TYR A 90 -0.73 5.03 -6.02
CA TYR A 90 -1.33 4.19 -4.99
C TYR A 90 -1.53 4.94 -3.66
N VAL A 91 -0.54 5.72 -3.21
CA VAL A 91 -0.64 6.51 -1.98
C VAL A 91 -1.75 7.56 -2.09
N ASN A 92 -1.91 8.20 -3.25
CA ASN A 92 -2.98 9.16 -3.48
C ASN A 92 -4.36 8.49 -3.48
N TYR A 93 -4.48 7.31 -4.07
CA TYR A 93 -5.68 6.48 -4.01
C TYR A 93 -6.05 6.13 -2.56
N GLU A 94 -5.11 5.61 -1.77
CA GLU A 94 -5.35 5.27 -0.36
C GLU A 94 -5.77 6.50 0.47
N LYS A 95 -5.14 7.66 0.22
CA LYS A 95 -5.55 8.93 0.84
C LYS A 95 -6.98 9.32 0.44
N SER A 96 -7.34 9.21 -0.83
CA SER A 96 -8.67 9.55 -1.32
C SER A 96 -9.76 8.67 -0.71
N LEU A 97 -9.44 7.39 -0.41
CA LEU A 97 -10.36 6.46 0.25
C LEU A 97 -10.48 6.66 1.78
N SER A 98 -9.50 7.30 2.42
CA SER A 98 -9.42 7.36 3.89
C SER A 98 -10.70 7.87 4.57
N SER A 99 -11.30 8.94 4.03
CA SER A 99 -12.52 9.54 4.58
C SER A 99 -13.74 8.63 4.44
N VAL A 100 -13.94 8.02 3.27
CA VAL A 100 -15.10 7.14 3.04
C VAL A 100 -14.96 5.82 3.81
N ARG A 101 -13.75 5.25 3.91
CA ARG A 101 -13.47 4.07 4.72
C ARG A 101 -13.74 4.33 6.21
N THR A 102 -13.28 5.46 6.74
CA THR A 102 -13.53 5.83 8.15
C THR A 102 -15.03 5.93 8.48
N ARG A 103 -15.82 6.49 7.55
CA ARG A 103 -17.27 6.59 7.69
C ARG A 103 -17.96 5.22 7.59
N LEU A 104 -17.56 4.40 6.63
CA LEU A 104 -18.07 3.03 6.47
C LEU A 104 -17.74 2.15 7.69
N ASP A 105 -16.52 2.23 8.22
CA ASP A 105 -16.10 1.50 9.42
C ASP A 105 -16.93 1.89 10.64
N SER A 106 -17.22 3.19 10.77
CA SER A 106 -18.09 3.69 11.84
C SER A 106 -19.51 3.14 11.72
N LEU A 107 -20.08 3.12 10.52
CA LEU A 107 -21.40 2.53 10.27
C LEU A 107 -21.41 1.01 10.48
N ASN A 108 -20.36 0.30 10.07
CA ASN A 108 -20.24 -1.14 10.26
C ASN A 108 -20.23 -1.52 11.74
N LYS A 109 -19.56 -0.74 12.60
CA LYS A 109 -19.59 -0.94 14.06
C LYS A 109 -20.99 -0.79 14.65
N ILE A 110 -21.80 0.14 14.12
CA ILE A 110 -23.18 0.34 14.55
C ILE A 110 -24.06 -0.80 14.03
N TYR A 111 -23.89 -1.17 12.77
CA TYR A 111 -24.59 -2.29 12.13
C TYR A 111 -24.43 -3.58 12.93
N MET A 112 -23.22 -3.92 13.38
CA MET A 112 -22.99 -5.12 14.19
C MET A 112 -23.89 -5.15 15.44
N LYS A 113 -24.00 -4.03 16.16
CA LYS A 113 -24.84 -3.94 17.36
C LYS A 113 -26.33 -4.04 17.05
N VAL A 114 -26.78 -3.38 15.98
CA VAL A 114 -28.18 -3.39 15.53
C VAL A 114 -28.59 -4.79 15.05
N HIS A 115 -27.71 -5.46 14.31
CA HIS A 115 -27.90 -6.82 13.84
C HIS A 115 -27.98 -7.82 14.99
N GLU A 116 -27.09 -7.70 15.98
CA GLU A 116 -27.14 -8.50 17.23
C GLU A 116 -28.45 -8.27 18.00
N ALA A 117 -28.93 -7.04 18.04
CA ALA A 117 -30.21 -6.67 18.65
C ALA A 117 -31.44 -7.09 17.83
N LYS A 118 -31.24 -7.61 16.60
CA LYS A 118 -32.31 -7.97 15.65
C LYS A 118 -33.27 -6.82 15.33
N ASP A 119 -32.79 -5.59 15.38
CA ASP A 119 -33.59 -4.40 15.06
C ASP A 119 -33.57 -4.16 13.54
N THR A 120 -34.55 -4.77 12.87
CA THR A 120 -34.68 -4.75 11.41
C THR A 120 -34.99 -3.36 10.84
N VAL A 121 -35.58 -2.47 11.64
CA VAL A 121 -35.90 -1.09 11.22
C VAL A 121 -34.61 -0.28 11.17
N GLN A 122 -33.80 -0.32 12.22
CA GLN A 122 -32.50 0.37 12.25
C GLN A 122 -31.52 -0.23 11.24
N GLU A 123 -31.57 -1.54 11.01
CA GLU A 123 -30.74 -2.22 10.01
C GLU A 123 -31.03 -1.68 8.60
N ALA A 124 -32.31 -1.54 8.24
CA ALA A 124 -32.72 -0.96 6.96
C ALA A 124 -32.32 0.51 6.81
N LEU A 125 -32.40 1.31 7.89
CA LEU A 125 -31.95 2.70 7.89
C LEU A 125 -30.43 2.82 7.71
N LEU A 126 -29.65 1.98 8.40
CA LEU A 126 -28.20 1.94 8.27
C LEU A 126 -27.80 1.53 6.86
N GLN A 127 -28.48 0.55 6.26
CA GLN A 127 -28.19 0.15 4.90
C GLN A 127 -28.39 1.32 3.91
N LYS A 128 -29.50 2.06 4.02
CA LYS A 128 -29.74 3.27 3.21
C LYS A 128 -28.66 4.33 3.43
N SER A 129 -28.18 4.51 4.67
CA SER A 129 -27.12 5.47 4.98
C SER A 129 -25.76 5.12 4.36
N ARG A 130 -25.51 3.84 4.05
CA ARG A 130 -24.27 3.37 3.41
C ARG A 130 -24.25 3.58 1.90
N GLU A 131 -25.42 3.59 1.24
CA GLU A 131 -25.53 3.75 -0.21
C GLU A 131 -24.76 4.96 -0.80
N PRO A 132 -24.87 6.19 -0.25
CA PRO A 132 -24.10 7.32 -0.78
C PRO A 132 -22.59 7.14 -0.59
N LEU A 133 -22.16 6.48 0.50
CA LEU A 133 -20.75 6.20 0.76
C LEU A 133 -20.21 5.15 -0.23
N TYR A 134 -20.99 4.13 -0.58
CA TYR A 134 -20.60 3.19 -1.63
C TYR A 134 -20.48 3.87 -2.99
N LYS A 135 -21.39 4.80 -3.32
CA LYS A 135 -21.28 5.60 -4.56
C LYS A 135 -20.02 6.47 -4.56
N GLU A 136 -19.66 7.07 -3.42
CA GLU A 136 -18.42 7.84 -3.27
C GLU A 136 -17.18 6.94 -3.44
N TYR A 137 -17.17 5.79 -2.76
CA TYR A 137 -16.11 4.79 -2.85
C TYR A 137 -15.89 4.32 -4.29
N LEU A 138 -16.95 3.94 -5.00
CA LEU A 138 -16.89 3.48 -6.40
C LEU A 138 -16.37 4.57 -7.34
N LYS A 139 -16.74 5.84 -7.12
CA LYS A 139 -16.21 6.96 -7.93
C LYS A 139 -14.69 7.11 -7.75
N ILE A 140 -14.20 6.92 -6.54
CA ILE A 140 -12.76 6.97 -6.24
C ILE A 140 -12.02 5.81 -6.93
N GLU A 141 -12.56 4.58 -6.84
CA GLU A 141 -11.98 3.42 -7.54
C GLU A 141 -11.94 3.61 -9.06
N GLN A 142 -13.04 4.10 -9.65
CA GLN A 142 -13.11 4.38 -11.08
C GLN A 142 -12.09 5.44 -11.52
N ALA A 143 -11.91 6.50 -10.72
CA ALA A 143 -10.91 7.53 -10.99
C ALA A 143 -9.49 6.93 -10.96
N PHE A 144 -9.18 6.13 -9.95
CA PHE A 144 -7.89 5.46 -9.84
C PHE A 144 -7.60 4.48 -10.98
N VAL A 145 -8.59 3.66 -11.38
CA VAL A 145 -8.44 2.73 -12.52
C VAL A 145 -8.17 3.48 -13.82
N LYS A 146 -8.88 4.60 -14.04
CA LYS A 146 -8.71 5.45 -15.22
C LYS A 146 -7.31 6.06 -15.26
N GLU A 147 -6.86 6.62 -14.15
CA GLU A 147 -5.51 7.22 -14.02
C GLU A 147 -4.42 6.16 -14.18
N SER A 148 -4.59 4.99 -13.57
CA SER A 148 -3.63 3.88 -13.63
C SER A 148 -3.51 3.28 -15.03
N SER A 149 -4.61 3.21 -15.79
CA SER A 149 -4.61 2.70 -17.17
C SER A 149 -3.85 3.64 -18.11
N GLN A 150 -3.95 4.96 -17.89
CA GLN A 150 -3.18 5.96 -18.62
C GLN A 150 -1.68 5.87 -18.28
N HIS A 151 -1.36 5.64 -17.01
CA HIS A 151 0.02 5.48 -16.55
C HIS A 151 0.66 4.18 -17.05
N GLY A 152 -0.07 3.06 -17.03
CA GLY A 152 0.41 1.76 -17.51
C GLY A 152 0.86 1.80 -18.97
N ASN A 153 0.13 2.53 -19.82
CA ASN A 153 0.50 2.72 -21.22
C ASN A 153 1.80 3.55 -21.42
N GLN A 154 2.21 4.35 -20.43
CA GLN A 154 3.45 5.14 -20.48
C GLN A 154 4.67 4.38 -19.96
N CYS A 155 4.46 3.28 -19.24
CA CYS A 155 5.53 2.48 -18.61
C CYS A 155 5.91 1.24 -19.43
N LEU A 156 5.22 0.98 -20.54
CA LEU A 156 5.63 -0.03 -21.52
C LEU A 156 6.77 0.54 -22.39
N PRO A 157 7.89 -0.18 -22.57
CA PRO A 157 8.87 0.22 -23.57
C PRO A 157 8.21 0.25 -24.94
N ALA A 158 8.46 1.31 -25.71
CA ALA A 158 8.11 1.33 -27.13
C ALA A 158 8.75 0.10 -27.79
N ILE A 159 7.94 -0.72 -28.44
CA ILE A 159 8.37 -1.88 -29.22
C ILE A 159 9.06 -1.40 -30.49
#